data_AF-U6DML6-F1
#
_entry.id   AF-U6DML6-F1
#
_cell.length_a   1.000
_cell.length_b   1.000
_cell.length_c   1.000
_cell.angle_alpha   90.00
_cell.angle_beta   90.00
_cell.angle_gamma   90.00
#
_symmetry.space_group_name_H-M   'P 1'
#
loop_
_entity.id
_entity.type
_entity.pdbx_description
1 polymer ?
#
loop_
_entity_poly.entity_id
_entity_poly.type
_entity_poly.pdbx_seq_one_letter_code
_entity_poly.pdbx_strand_id
1 'polypeptide(L)'
;LQEELARQHANERLRRQFAAQANAIGPWIQNKMEEIARSSVQITGALEDQMNQLKQYEHNIINYKNNIDKLEGDHQLIQEALVFDNKHTNYTMEHIRVGWEVLLTTIARTINEVETQILTRDAKGITQEQMNEFRASFNHFDRRKNGLMDHEDFRACLISMGYDLGEAEFARIMTLVDPNGQGTVTFQSFIDFMTRETADTDTAEQVIASFRILASDKPYILAEELRRELPPDQAQYCIKRMPAYSGPGSVPGALDYTAFSSALYGESDL
;
A
#
# COMPACT_ATOMS: atom_id res chain seq x y z
N LEU A 1 24.05 31.23 53.36
CA LEU A 1 23.88 29.78 53.67
C LEU A 1 22.44 29.31 53.45
N GLN A 2 21.43 29.91 54.11
CA GLN A 2 20.02 29.53 53.90
C GLN A 2 19.50 29.83 52.48
N GLU A 3 19.84 30.98 51.88
CA GLU A 3 19.44 31.31 50.51
C GLU A 3 20.05 30.36 49.47
N GLU A 4 21.33 30.00 49.66
CA GLU A 4 22.03 29.05 48.79
C GLU A 4 21.41 27.65 48.88
N LEU A 5 21.07 27.19 50.08
CA LEU A 5 20.38 25.92 50.30
C LEU A 5 18.98 25.92 49.65
N ALA A 6 18.24 27.02 49.78
CA ALA A 6 16.93 27.17 49.14
C ALA A 6 17.03 27.13 47.60
N ARG A 7 18.05 27.78 47.03
CA ARG A 7 18.35 27.74 45.59
C ARG A 7 18.67 26.31 45.12
N GLN A 8 19.50 25.58 45.85
CA GLN A 8 19.80 24.18 45.52
C GLN A 8 18.57 23.28 45.58
N HIS A 9 17.69 23.46 46.57
CA HIS A 9 16.44 22.73 46.64
C HIS A 9 15.47 23.08 45.50
N ALA A 10 15.39 24.35 45.09
CA ALA A 10 14.60 24.77 43.94
C ALA A 10 15.11 24.15 42.64
N ASN A 11 16.42 24.17 42.41
CA ASN A 11 17.06 23.57 41.24
C ASN A 11 16.85 22.06 41.18
N GLU A 12 16.97 21.35 42.31
CA GLU A 12 16.70 19.91 42.39
C GLU A 12 15.22 19.59 42.12
N ARG A 13 14.27 20.45 42.53
CA ARG A 13 12.85 20.29 42.18
C ARG A 13 12.61 20.43 40.69
N LEU A 14 13.18 21.46 40.05
CA LEU A 14 13.09 21.66 38.60
C LEU A 14 13.65 20.45 37.83
N ARG A 15 14.83 19.95 38.23
CA ARG A 15 15.43 18.74 37.64
C ARG A 15 14.48 17.54 37.71
N ARG A 16 13.90 17.27 38.89
CA ARG A 16 12.98 16.15 39.08
C ARG A 16 11.70 16.30 38.28
N GLN A 17 11.16 17.52 38.20
CA GLN A 17 9.92 17.80 37.49
C GLN A 17 10.09 17.56 35.98
N PHE A 18 11.13 18.14 35.38
CA PHE A 18 11.46 17.89 33.98
C PHE A 18 11.72 16.40 33.72
N ALA A 19 12.51 15.75 34.58
CA ALA A 19 12.84 14.35 34.41
C ALA A 19 11.61 13.43 34.49
N ALA A 20 10.68 13.70 35.41
CA ALA A 20 9.45 12.92 35.53
C ALA A 20 8.60 13.00 34.25
N GLN A 21 8.48 14.20 33.66
CA GLN A 21 7.75 14.38 32.41
C GLN A 21 8.50 13.77 31.21
N ALA A 22 9.80 14.03 31.08
CA ALA A 22 10.61 13.51 29.99
C ALA A 22 10.65 11.98 29.97
N ASN A 23 10.76 11.34 31.14
CA ASN A 23 10.73 9.87 31.28
C ASN A 23 9.36 9.25 30.97
N ALA A 24 8.27 10.04 30.97
CA ALA A 24 6.97 9.59 30.50
C ALA A 24 6.79 9.82 28.99
N ILE A 25 7.23 10.98 28.49
CA ILE A 25 7.07 11.39 27.10
C ILE A 25 7.97 10.58 26.16
N GLY A 26 9.24 10.37 26.51
CA GLY A 26 10.19 9.66 25.65
C GLY A 26 9.72 8.26 25.23
N PRO A 27 9.39 7.36 26.19
CA PRO A 27 8.85 6.05 25.88
C PRO A 27 7.49 6.11 25.16
N TRP A 28 6.65 7.11 25.48
CA TRP A 28 5.37 7.28 24.79
C TRP A 28 5.54 7.57 23.30
N ILE A 29 6.51 8.44 22.94
CA ILE A 29 6.85 8.72 21.53
C ILE A 29 7.32 7.44 20.84
N GLN A 30 8.24 6.70 21.46
CA GLN A 30 8.75 5.45 20.92
C GLN A 30 7.64 4.41 20.69
N ASN A 31 6.77 4.22 21.68
CA ASN A 31 5.64 3.29 21.56
C ASN A 31 4.70 3.68 20.41
N LYS A 32 4.41 4.99 20.25
CA LYS A 32 3.57 5.47 19.14
C LYS A 32 4.23 5.27 17.78
N MET A 33 5.53 5.50 17.66
CA MET A 33 6.30 5.20 16.45
C MET A 33 6.19 3.72 16.07
N GLU A 34 6.31 2.81 17.04
CA GLU A 34 6.18 1.36 16.82
C GLU A 34 4.75 0.95 16.43
N GLU A 35 3.73 1.56 17.04
CA GLU A 35 2.33 1.33 16.67
C GLU A 35 2.03 1.74 15.22
N ILE A 36 2.53 2.89 14.79
CA ILE A 36 2.39 3.36 13.40
C ILE A 36 3.12 2.39 12.46
N ALA A 37 4.36 2.00 12.77
CA ALA A 37 5.12 1.05 11.97
C ALA A 37 4.42 -0.31 11.85
N ARG A 38 3.80 -0.81 12.94
CA ARG A 38 3.02 -2.05 12.92
C ARG A 38 1.76 -1.94 12.04
N SER A 39 1.09 -0.79 12.06
CA SER A 39 -0.12 -0.57 11.24
C SER A 39 0.18 -0.62 9.74
N SER A 40 1.37 -0.20 9.31
CA SER A 40 1.79 -0.28 7.91
C SER A 40 2.09 -1.72 7.46
N VAL A 41 2.49 -2.60 8.39
CA VAL A 41 2.90 -3.98 8.11
C VAL A 41 1.72 -4.96 8.18
N GLN A 42 0.63 -4.62 8.87
CA GLN A 42 -0.57 -5.46 8.89
C GLN A 42 -1.29 -5.39 7.52
N ILE A 43 -0.98 -6.37 6.67
CA ILE A 43 -1.50 -6.53 5.29
C ILE A 43 -2.98 -6.96 5.27
N THR A 44 -3.54 -7.36 6.42
CA THR A 44 -4.90 -7.91 6.51
C THR A 44 -5.87 -6.85 7.01
N GLY A 45 -6.60 -6.22 6.09
CA GLY A 45 -7.68 -5.30 6.42
C GLY A 45 -8.08 -4.44 5.23
N ALA A 46 -9.20 -3.72 5.35
CA ALA A 46 -9.55 -2.68 4.40
C ALA A 46 -8.63 -1.46 4.57
N LEU A 47 -8.33 -0.76 3.48
CA LEU A 47 -7.53 0.48 3.55
C LEU A 47 -8.23 1.54 4.40
N GLU A 48 -9.55 1.53 4.43
CA GLU A 48 -10.42 2.37 5.24
C GLU A 48 -10.20 2.14 6.74
N ASP A 49 -10.06 0.89 7.17
CA ASP A 49 -9.81 0.56 8.58
C ASP A 49 -8.44 1.06 9.00
N GLN A 50 -7.43 0.87 8.14
CA GLN A 50 -6.07 1.37 8.38
C GLN A 50 -6.07 2.91 8.45
N MET A 51 -6.77 3.59 7.54
CA MET A 51 -6.92 5.06 7.56
C MET A 51 -7.59 5.53 8.84
N ASN A 52 -8.69 4.89 9.25
CA ASN A 52 -9.41 5.22 10.48
C ASN A 52 -8.53 5.07 11.72
N GLN A 53 -7.72 3.99 11.80
CA GLN A 53 -6.76 3.80 12.89
C GLN A 53 -5.68 4.89 12.90
N LEU A 54 -5.10 5.21 11.75
CA LEU A 54 -4.08 6.26 11.64
C LEU A 54 -4.64 7.64 12.03
N LYS A 55 -5.87 7.96 11.63
CA LYS A 55 -6.57 9.19 12.05
C LYS A 55 -6.82 9.25 13.55
N GLN A 56 -7.12 8.11 14.19
CA GLN A 56 -7.19 8.04 15.65
C GLN A 56 -5.82 8.26 16.30
N TYR A 57 -4.74 7.71 15.75
CA TYR A 57 -3.39 7.97 16.24
C TYR A 57 -3.01 9.45 16.09
N GLU A 58 -3.28 10.06 14.92
CA GLU A 58 -3.08 11.49 14.69
C GLU A 58 -3.82 12.33 15.74
N HIS A 59 -5.10 12.05 16.00
CA HIS A 59 -5.86 12.77 17.02
C HIS A 59 -5.26 12.60 18.43
N ASN A 60 -4.84 11.39 18.80
CA ASN A 60 -4.17 11.13 20.08
C ASN A 60 -2.84 11.89 20.19
N ILE A 61 -2.06 11.96 19.11
CA ILE A 61 -0.80 12.71 19.07
C ILE A 61 -1.08 14.21 19.24
N ILE A 62 -2.03 14.78 18.50
CA ILE A 62 -2.40 16.20 18.62
C ILE A 62 -2.82 16.53 20.07
N ASN A 63 -3.63 15.67 20.70
CA ASN A 63 -4.06 15.89 22.08
C ASN A 63 -2.90 15.80 23.10
N TYR A 64 -1.88 15.00 22.81
CA TYR A 64 -0.70 14.85 23.66
C TYR A 64 0.25 16.06 23.58
N LYS A 65 0.09 16.95 22.58
CA LYS A 65 0.90 18.16 22.41
C LYS A 65 0.96 19.02 23.69
N ASN A 66 -0.13 19.13 24.43
CA ASN A 66 -0.17 19.88 25.69
C ASN A 66 0.87 19.40 26.72
N ASN A 67 1.24 18.11 26.70
CA ASN A 67 2.26 17.57 27.58
C ASN A 67 3.67 17.95 27.12
N ILE A 68 3.90 18.04 25.81
CA ILE A 68 5.15 18.54 25.23
C ILE A 68 5.33 20.03 25.58
N ASP A 69 4.27 20.83 25.44
CA ASP A 69 4.31 22.27 25.75
C ASP A 69 4.57 22.53 27.25
N LYS A 70 4.09 21.66 28.15
CA LYS A 70 4.43 21.71 29.58
C LYS A 70 5.91 21.39 29.85
N LEU A 71 6.44 20.34 29.21
CA LEU A 71 7.85 19.98 29.33
C LEU A 71 8.76 21.11 28.82
N GLU A 72 8.36 21.76 27.73
CA GLU A 72 9.03 22.93 27.16
C GLU A 72 9.08 24.09 28.18
N GLY A 73 7.98 24.35 28.88
CA GLY A 73 7.95 25.31 29.98
C GLY A 73 8.88 24.95 31.14
N ASP A 74 8.92 23.68 31.55
CA ASP A 74 9.84 23.22 32.60
C ASP A 74 11.30 23.32 32.16
N HIS A 75 11.59 23.07 30.88
CA HIS A 75 12.92 23.26 30.31
C HIS A 75 13.36 24.72 30.34
N GLN A 76 12.46 25.65 30.00
CA GLN A 76 12.72 27.08 30.06
C GLN A 76 13.10 27.52 31.48
N LEU A 77 12.38 27.05 32.50
CA LEU A 77 12.71 27.34 33.91
C LEU A 77 14.08 26.78 34.32
N ILE A 78 14.45 25.60 33.83
CA ILE A 78 15.78 25.00 34.05
C ILE A 78 16.89 25.84 33.42
N GLN A 79 16.68 26.33 32.20
CA GLN A 79 17.63 27.20 31.49
C GLN A 79 17.81 28.54 32.21
N GLU A 80 16.71 29.18 32.63
CA GLU A 80 16.72 30.43 33.41
C GLU A 80 17.43 30.26 34.76
N ALA A 81 17.32 29.09 35.38
CA ALA A 81 18.04 28.74 36.59
C ALA A 81 19.52 28.36 36.36
N LEU A 82 20.00 28.38 35.11
CA LEU A 82 21.35 27.98 34.69
C LEU A 82 21.72 26.55 35.11
N VAL A 83 20.73 25.65 35.05
CA VAL A 83 20.88 24.23 35.38
C VAL A 83 21.05 23.44 34.09
N PHE A 84 22.23 22.91 33.83
CA PHE A 84 22.52 22.22 32.56
C PHE A 84 22.58 20.69 32.67
N ASP A 85 22.80 20.16 33.88
CA ASP A 85 22.78 18.72 34.14
C ASP A 85 21.48 18.28 34.81
N ASN A 86 20.97 17.12 34.39
CA ASN A 86 19.86 16.45 35.05
C ASN A 86 20.15 14.96 35.21
N LYS A 87 20.56 14.56 36.41
CA LYS A 87 20.87 13.17 36.78
C LYS A 87 19.66 12.23 36.84
N HIS A 88 18.44 12.75 36.71
CA HIS A 88 17.20 11.98 36.90
C HIS A 88 16.58 11.48 35.59
N THR A 89 17.15 11.86 34.44
CA THR A 89 16.68 11.42 33.12
C THR A 89 17.84 11.37 32.15
N ASN A 90 17.76 10.45 31.20
CA ASN A 90 18.66 10.39 30.05
C ASN A 90 18.11 11.18 28.84
N TYR A 91 16.86 11.64 28.92
CA TYR A 91 16.23 12.43 27.88
C TYR A 91 16.60 13.90 28.05
N THR A 92 17.14 14.49 27.00
CA THR A 92 17.28 15.94 26.89
C THR A 92 16.06 16.51 26.18
N MET A 93 15.82 17.81 26.33
CA MET A 93 14.72 18.45 25.60
C MET A 93 14.87 18.26 24.09
N GLU A 94 16.10 18.32 23.57
CA GLU A 94 16.39 18.11 22.15
C GLU A 94 16.00 16.72 21.67
N HIS A 95 16.33 15.66 22.42
CA HIS A 95 15.90 14.30 22.09
C HIS A 95 14.38 14.19 21.99
N ILE A 96 13.64 14.86 22.90
CA ILE A 96 12.17 14.85 22.88
C ILE A 96 11.62 15.64 21.70
N ARG A 97 12.17 16.83 21.38
CA ARG A 97 11.74 17.63 20.22
C ARG A 97 11.93 16.89 18.91
N VAL A 98 13.14 16.35 18.67
CA VAL A 98 13.43 15.56 17.47
C VAL A 98 12.52 14.34 17.39
N GLY A 99 12.36 13.60 18.48
CA GLY A 99 11.46 12.44 18.52
C GLY A 99 10.01 12.81 18.20
N TRP A 100 9.53 13.95 18.71
CA TRP A 100 8.19 14.45 18.46
C TRP A 100 7.97 14.90 17.02
N GLU A 101 8.91 15.66 16.44
CA GLU A 101 8.85 16.10 15.05
C GLU A 101 8.91 14.94 14.06
N VAL A 102 9.77 13.96 14.34
CA VAL A 102 9.83 12.70 13.58
C VAL A 102 8.49 11.97 13.67
N LEU A 103 7.91 11.85 14.86
CA LEU A 103 6.59 11.22 15.04
C LEU A 103 5.50 11.90 14.20
N LEU A 104 5.43 13.24 14.23
CA LEU A 104 4.47 14.01 13.43
C LEU A 104 4.66 13.81 11.93
N THR A 105 5.92 13.83 11.48
CA THR A 105 6.24 13.63 10.07
C THR A 105 5.91 12.20 9.62
N THR A 106 6.20 11.21 10.47
CA THR A 106 5.92 9.80 10.19
C THR A 106 4.41 9.55 10.09
N ILE A 107 3.60 10.01 11.05
CA ILE A 107 2.14 9.80 10.96
C ILE A 107 1.54 10.49 9.72
N ALA A 108 1.96 11.72 9.42
CA ALA A 108 1.47 12.45 8.26
C ALA A 108 1.83 11.74 6.94
N ARG A 109 3.08 11.26 6.82
CA ARG A 109 3.53 10.50 5.64
C ARG A 109 2.72 9.22 5.47
N THR A 110 2.57 8.43 6.54
CA THR A 110 1.83 7.17 6.49
C THR A 110 0.35 7.37 6.16
N ILE A 111 -0.28 8.43 6.69
CA ILE A 111 -1.65 8.81 6.29
C ILE A 111 -1.71 9.11 4.79
N ASN A 112 -0.82 9.97 4.29
CA ASN A 112 -0.80 10.33 2.88
C ASN A 112 -0.55 9.13 1.96
N GLU A 113 0.31 8.20 2.37
CA GLU A 113 0.57 6.95 1.64
C GLU A 113 -0.70 6.10 1.52
N VAL A 114 -1.44 5.89 2.61
CA VAL A 114 -2.69 5.12 2.59
C VAL A 114 -3.77 5.86 1.79
N GLU A 115 -3.86 7.18 1.91
CA GLU A 115 -4.80 8.00 1.14
C GLU A 115 -4.54 7.90 -0.37
N THR A 116 -3.26 7.98 -0.76
CA THR A 116 -2.85 7.80 -2.16
C THR A 116 -3.21 6.39 -2.65
N GLN A 117 -3.05 5.36 -1.83
CA GLN A 117 -3.44 3.99 -2.20
C GLN A 117 -4.95 3.84 -2.39
N ILE A 118 -5.77 4.44 -1.52
CA ILE A 118 -7.24 4.45 -1.66
C ILE A 118 -7.63 5.16 -2.96
N LEU A 119 -7.08 6.34 -3.22
CA LEU A 119 -7.35 7.10 -4.45
C LEU A 119 -6.94 6.31 -5.70
N THR A 120 -5.77 5.68 -5.70
CA THR A 120 -5.31 4.85 -6.82
C THR A 120 -6.21 3.63 -7.03
N ARG A 121 -6.62 2.95 -5.95
CA ARG A 121 -7.57 1.84 -6.01
C ARG A 121 -8.86 2.27 -6.69
N ASP A 122 -9.45 3.36 -6.22
CA ASP A 122 -10.75 3.85 -6.68
C ASP A 122 -10.67 4.41 -8.11
N ALA A 123 -9.61 5.14 -8.44
CA ALA A 123 -9.39 5.70 -9.78
C ALA A 123 -9.16 4.63 -10.85
N LYS A 124 -8.57 3.50 -10.47
CA LYS A 124 -8.26 2.38 -11.37
C LYS A 124 -9.28 1.24 -11.30
N GLY A 125 -10.35 1.39 -10.50
CA GLY A 125 -11.38 0.36 -10.35
C GLY A 125 -10.88 -0.96 -9.77
N ILE A 126 -9.80 -0.94 -8.98
CA ILE A 126 -9.19 -2.13 -8.40
C ILE A 126 -10.06 -2.61 -7.24
N THR A 127 -10.34 -3.91 -7.17
CA THR A 127 -11.06 -4.47 -6.01
C THR A 127 -10.19 -4.47 -4.75
N GLN A 128 -10.81 -4.50 -3.56
CA GLN A 128 -10.06 -4.58 -2.30
C GLN A 128 -9.18 -5.84 -2.25
N GLU A 129 -9.64 -6.95 -2.83
CA GLU A 129 -8.90 -8.22 -2.87
C GLU A 129 -7.64 -8.09 -3.74
N GLN A 130 -7.76 -7.56 -4.96
CA GLN A 130 -6.61 -7.30 -5.83
C GLN A 130 -5.61 -6.34 -5.19
N MET A 131 -6.09 -5.26 -4.56
CA MET A 131 -5.22 -4.32 -3.86
C MET A 131 -4.45 -5.01 -2.72
N ASN A 132 -5.13 -5.88 -1.96
CA ASN A 132 -4.49 -6.65 -0.90
C ASN A 132 -3.46 -7.65 -1.46
N GLU A 133 -3.73 -8.30 -2.59
CA GLU A 133 -2.78 -9.19 -3.27
C GLU A 133 -1.53 -8.43 -3.75
N PHE A 134 -1.71 -7.26 -4.36
CA PHE A 134 -0.61 -6.40 -4.78
C PHE A 134 0.24 -5.95 -3.60
N ARG A 135 -0.38 -5.52 -2.49
CA ARG A 135 0.33 -5.17 -1.25
C ARG A 135 1.06 -6.35 -0.64
N ALA A 136 0.41 -7.51 -0.57
CA ALA A 136 1.00 -8.71 0.01
C ALA A 136 2.24 -9.15 -0.75
N SER A 137 2.15 -9.14 -2.09
CA SER A 137 3.25 -9.52 -2.96
C SER A 137 4.38 -8.50 -2.89
N PHE A 138 4.08 -7.20 -3.01
CA PHE A 138 5.11 -6.16 -2.91
C PHE A 138 5.85 -6.21 -1.57
N ASN A 139 5.13 -6.35 -0.45
CA ASN A 139 5.73 -6.46 0.89
C ASN A 139 6.51 -7.77 1.11
N HIS A 140 6.17 -8.85 0.39
CA HIS A 140 6.92 -10.09 0.45
C HIS A 140 8.33 -9.93 -0.15
N PHE A 141 8.44 -9.14 -1.22
CA PHE A 141 9.69 -8.89 -1.92
C PHE A 141 10.44 -7.64 -1.43
N ASP A 142 9.78 -6.67 -0.80
CA ASP A 142 10.44 -5.57 -0.08
C ASP A 142 11.11 -6.06 1.21
N ARG A 143 12.27 -6.69 1.07
CA ARG A 143 13.09 -7.23 2.18
C ARG A 143 13.53 -6.14 3.15
N ARG A 144 13.65 -4.90 2.68
CA ARG A 144 14.14 -3.77 3.48
C ARG A 144 13.02 -3.01 4.18
N LYS A 145 11.76 -3.30 3.86
CA LYS A 145 10.55 -2.65 4.38
C LYS A 145 10.64 -1.12 4.29
N ASN A 146 11.26 -0.63 3.22
CA ASN A 146 11.45 0.78 2.97
C ASN A 146 10.47 1.32 1.93
N GLY A 147 9.53 0.50 1.45
CA GLY A 147 8.55 0.84 0.42
C GLY A 147 9.15 0.88 -0.98
N LEU A 148 10.36 0.35 -1.17
CA LEU A 148 11.09 0.34 -2.43
C LEU A 148 11.56 -1.07 -2.75
N MET A 149 11.33 -1.50 -3.97
CA MET A 149 11.80 -2.78 -4.47
C MET A 149 12.92 -2.55 -5.46
N ASP A 150 14.03 -3.26 -5.33
CA ASP A 150 15.08 -3.18 -6.35
C ASP A 150 14.66 -3.94 -7.62
N HIS A 151 15.43 -3.77 -8.70
CA HIS A 151 15.09 -4.39 -9.99
C HIS A 151 15.07 -5.93 -9.92
N GLU A 152 15.94 -6.53 -9.09
CA GLU A 152 16.01 -7.99 -8.95
C GLU A 152 14.79 -8.52 -8.19
N ASP A 153 14.42 -7.87 -7.08
CA ASP A 153 13.24 -8.20 -6.29
C ASP A 153 11.95 -7.96 -7.11
N PHE A 154 11.90 -6.91 -7.94
CA PHE A 154 10.76 -6.66 -8.83
C PHE A 154 10.61 -7.77 -9.86
N ARG A 155 11.71 -8.22 -10.47
CA ARG A 155 11.69 -9.35 -11.39
C ARG A 155 11.19 -10.62 -10.71
N ALA A 156 11.69 -10.91 -9.51
CA ALA A 156 11.27 -12.07 -8.74
C ALA A 156 9.77 -12.00 -8.37
N CYS A 157 9.27 -10.80 -8.04
CA CYS A 157 7.86 -10.55 -7.78
C CYS A 157 6.99 -10.87 -8.99
N LEU A 158 7.35 -10.37 -10.18
CA LEU A 158 6.60 -10.65 -11.41
C LEU A 158 6.59 -12.14 -11.77
N ILE A 159 7.72 -12.83 -11.62
CA ILE A 159 7.80 -14.28 -11.83
C ILE A 159 6.91 -15.03 -10.83
N SER A 160 6.91 -14.60 -9.55
CA SER A 160 6.06 -15.21 -8.52
C SER A 160 4.57 -14.98 -8.75
N MET A 161 4.21 -13.92 -9.49
CA MET A 161 2.84 -13.66 -9.94
C MET A 161 2.47 -14.43 -11.22
N GLY A 162 3.41 -15.16 -11.82
CA GLY A 162 3.18 -15.98 -13.02
C GLY A 162 3.54 -15.31 -14.34
N TYR A 163 4.19 -14.14 -14.34
CA TYR A 163 4.70 -13.53 -15.56
C TYR A 163 6.03 -14.17 -15.96
N ASP A 164 6.09 -14.76 -17.16
CA ASP A 164 7.33 -15.23 -17.77
C ASP A 164 7.92 -14.13 -18.65
N LEU A 165 8.91 -13.41 -18.12
CA LEU A 165 9.49 -12.22 -18.75
C LEU A 165 10.92 -12.52 -19.19
N GLY A 166 11.13 -12.56 -20.50
CA GLY A 166 12.46 -12.54 -21.10
C GLY A 166 13.18 -11.22 -20.83
N GLU A 167 14.50 -11.21 -21.01
CA GLU A 167 15.36 -10.05 -20.67
C GLU A 167 14.96 -8.76 -21.39
N ALA A 168 14.57 -8.89 -22.67
CA ALA A 168 14.14 -7.75 -23.47
C ALA A 168 12.82 -7.16 -22.98
N GLU A 169 11.91 -8.02 -22.52
CA GLU A 169 10.61 -7.59 -22.01
C GLU A 169 10.74 -6.94 -20.64
N PHE A 170 11.56 -7.53 -19.77
CA PHE A 170 11.86 -6.93 -18.47
C PHE A 170 12.53 -5.55 -18.61
N ALA A 171 13.46 -5.39 -19.56
CA ALA A 171 14.06 -4.10 -19.86
C ALA A 171 13.03 -3.07 -20.33
N ARG A 172 12.08 -3.48 -21.19
CA ARG A 172 10.97 -2.62 -21.63
C ARG A 172 10.11 -2.19 -20.44
N ILE A 173 9.74 -3.12 -19.56
CA ILE A 173 8.95 -2.84 -18.36
C ILE A 173 9.69 -1.85 -17.46
N MET A 174 11.01 -2.02 -17.31
CA MET A 174 11.80 -1.13 -16.48
C MET A 174 11.78 0.32 -16.97
N THR A 175 11.73 0.55 -18.29
CA THR A 175 11.57 1.92 -18.83
C THR A 175 10.22 2.56 -18.49
N LEU A 176 9.19 1.76 -18.16
CA LEU A 176 7.87 2.24 -17.76
C LEU A 176 7.80 2.50 -16.25
N VAL A 177 8.36 1.61 -15.43
CA VAL A 177 8.24 1.70 -13.96
C VAL A 177 9.33 2.55 -13.30
N ASP A 178 10.50 2.66 -13.93
CA ASP A 178 11.65 3.44 -13.48
C ASP A 178 12.25 4.27 -14.63
N PRO A 179 11.50 5.24 -15.19
CA PRO A 179 11.99 6.08 -16.30
C PRO A 179 13.17 6.97 -15.90
N ASN A 180 13.30 7.26 -14.59
CA ASN A 180 14.37 8.08 -14.04
C ASN A 180 15.65 7.29 -13.75
N GLY A 181 15.62 5.96 -13.87
CA GLY A 181 16.75 5.08 -13.59
C GLY A 181 17.24 5.18 -12.14
N GLN A 182 16.32 5.31 -11.18
CA GLN A 182 16.67 5.35 -9.76
C GLN A 182 17.20 4.00 -9.25
N GLY A 183 16.96 2.91 -9.98
CA GLY A 183 17.34 1.56 -9.57
C GLY A 183 16.34 0.92 -8.60
N THR A 184 15.22 1.59 -8.34
CA THR A 184 14.19 1.15 -7.40
C THR A 184 12.80 1.43 -7.94
N VAL A 185 11.89 0.47 -7.75
CA VAL A 185 10.48 0.54 -8.13
C VAL A 185 9.65 0.86 -6.89
N THR A 186 8.85 1.91 -6.98
CA THR A 186 7.91 2.29 -5.91
C THR A 186 6.64 1.46 -5.98
N PHE A 187 5.92 1.35 -4.86
CA PHE A 187 4.61 0.67 -4.85
C PHE A 187 3.62 1.30 -5.84
N GLN A 188 3.65 2.62 -6.03
CA GLN A 188 2.79 3.30 -6.99
C GLN A 188 3.12 2.87 -8.44
N SER A 189 4.39 2.89 -8.83
CA SER A 189 4.83 2.41 -10.14
C SER A 189 4.46 0.94 -10.38
N PHE A 190 4.55 0.13 -9.32
CA PHE A 190 4.15 -1.27 -9.34
C PHE A 190 2.65 -1.43 -9.64
N ILE A 191 1.78 -0.73 -8.90
CA ILE A 191 0.33 -0.75 -9.16
C ILE A 191 0.03 -0.23 -10.56
N ASP A 192 0.69 0.85 -10.99
CA ASP A 192 0.51 1.41 -12.32
C ASP A 192 0.81 0.42 -13.44
N PHE A 193 1.87 -0.37 -13.26
CA PHE A 193 2.20 -1.46 -14.17
C PHE A 193 1.16 -2.59 -14.12
N MET A 194 0.88 -3.13 -12.93
CA MET A 194 -0.05 -4.27 -12.76
C MET A 194 -1.44 -3.97 -13.30
N THR A 195 -1.93 -2.75 -13.09
CA THR A 195 -3.26 -2.31 -13.56
C THR A 195 -3.32 -2.07 -15.06
N ARG A 196 -2.21 -1.64 -15.67
CA ARG A 196 -2.11 -1.49 -17.11
C ARG A 196 -2.06 -2.83 -17.82
N GLU A 197 -1.23 -3.76 -17.33
CA GLU A 197 -1.13 -5.10 -17.91
C GLU A 197 -2.42 -5.92 -17.69
N THR A 198 -3.11 -5.75 -16.56
CA THR A 198 -4.43 -6.37 -16.34
C THR A 198 -5.51 -5.77 -17.24
N ALA A 199 -5.49 -4.46 -17.48
CA ALA A 199 -6.36 -3.83 -18.47
C ALA A 199 -6.10 -4.33 -19.91
N ASP A 200 -4.85 -4.66 -20.25
CA ASP A 200 -4.47 -5.21 -21.56
C ASP A 200 -4.69 -6.74 -21.70
N THR A 201 -4.88 -7.47 -20.60
CA THR A 201 -5.20 -8.92 -20.62
C THR A 201 -6.69 -9.23 -20.75
N ASP A 202 -7.56 -8.22 -20.59
CA ASP A 202 -9.00 -8.29 -20.83
C ASP A 202 -9.38 -7.84 -22.26
N THR A 203 -8.49 -8.04 -23.25
CA THR A 203 -8.84 -7.71 -24.64
C THR A 203 -9.72 -8.80 -25.26
N ALA A 204 -10.69 -8.38 -26.08
CA ALA A 204 -11.55 -9.31 -26.83
C ALA A 204 -10.74 -10.37 -27.58
N GLU A 205 -9.55 -10.01 -28.08
CA GLU A 205 -8.65 -10.87 -28.85
C GLU A 205 -8.10 -12.05 -28.03
N GLN A 206 -7.74 -11.84 -26.76
CA GLN A 206 -7.24 -12.92 -25.90
C GLN A 206 -8.35 -13.88 -25.51
N VAL A 207 -9.54 -13.37 -25.18
CA VAL A 207 -10.72 -14.21 -24.90
C VAL A 207 -11.14 -15.00 -26.13
N ILE A 208 -11.06 -14.39 -27.33
CA ILE A 208 -11.25 -15.07 -28.61
C ILE A 208 -10.23 -16.19 -28.81
N ALA A 209 -8.96 -15.96 -28.46
CA ALA A 209 -7.92 -16.99 -28.55
C ALA A 209 -8.18 -18.17 -27.61
N SER A 210 -8.60 -17.92 -26.36
CA SER A 210 -8.99 -18.97 -25.42
C SER A 210 -10.18 -19.79 -25.92
N PHE A 211 -11.23 -19.14 -26.43
CA PHE A 211 -12.36 -19.85 -27.02
C PHE A 211 -11.99 -20.61 -28.30
N ARG A 212 -11.05 -20.11 -29.11
CA ARG A 212 -10.53 -20.83 -30.28
C ARG A 212 -9.85 -22.13 -29.88
N ILE A 213 -9.07 -22.12 -28.80
CA ILE A 213 -8.42 -23.34 -28.27
C ILE A 213 -9.47 -24.34 -27.79
N LEU A 214 -10.48 -23.88 -27.02
CA LEU A 214 -11.60 -24.72 -26.57
C LEU A 214 -12.40 -25.31 -27.75
N ALA A 215 -12.56 -24.53 -28.81
CA ALA A 215 -13.21 -24.93 -30.05
C ALA A 215 -12.31 -25.79 -30.97
N SER A 216 -11.10 -26.20 -30.54
CA SER A 216 -10.17 -26.97 -31.36
C SER A 216 -9.89 -26.30 -32.73
N ASP A 217 -9.58 -24.99 -32.69
CA ASP A 217 -9.31 -24.13 -33.85
C ASP A 217 -10.48 -23.91 -34.83
N LYS A 218 -11.70 -24.32 -34.46
CA LYS A 218 -12.90 -23.98 -35.24
C LYS A 218 -13.31 -22.52 -35.00
N PRO A 219 -13.85 -21.83 -36.02
CA PRO A 219 -14.35 -20.45 -35.89
C PRO A 219 -15.68 -20.35 -35.11
N TYR A 220 -16.18 -21.47 -34.57
CA TYR A 220 -17.40 -21.56 -33.77
C TYR A 220 -17.22 -22.58 -32.65
N ILE A 221 -18.02 -22.46 -31.58
CA ILE A 221 -18.02 -23.41 -30.45
C ILE A 221 -19.44 -23.98 -30.25
N LEU A 222 -19.55 -25.23 -29.80
CA LEU A 222 -20.84 -25.87 -29.50
C LEU A 222 -21.18 -25.79 -28.01
N ALA A 223 -22.48 -25.82 -27.69
CA ALA A 223 -22.96 -25.81 -26.31
C ALA A 223 -22.41 -26.98 -25.47
N GLU A 224 -22.25 -28.16 -26.07
CA GLU A 224 -21.66 -29.33 -25.39
C GLU A 224 -20.17 -29.13 -25.08
N GLU A 225 -19.43 -28.43 -25.95
CA GLU A 225 -18.01 -28.13 -25.74
C GLU A 225 -17.84 -27.15 -24.56
N LEU A 226 -18.70 -26.12 -24.49
CA LEU A 226 -18.73 -25.21 -23.35
C LEU A 226 -19.07 -25.93 -22.04
N ARG A 227 -20.06 -26.83 -22.04
CA ARG A 227 -20.43 -27.60 -20.83
C ARG A 227 -19.36 -28.59 -20.38
N ARG A 228 -18.53 -29.09 -21.31
CA ARG A 228 -17.47 -30.05 -21.00
C ARG A 228 -16.25 -29.36 -20.40
N GLU A 229 -15.91 -28.18 -20.90
CA GLU A 229 -14.66 -27.50 -20.55
C GLU A 229 -14.83 -26.40 -19.48
N LEU A 230 -16.03 -25.86 -19.29
CA LEU A 230 -16.30 -24.78 -18.32
C LEU A 230 -17.21 -25.25 -17.17
N PRO A 231 -17.13 -24.60 -16.00
CA PRO A 231 -18.08 -24.80 -14.91
C PRO A 231 -19.54 -24.60 -15.37
N PRO A 232 -20.52 -25.32 -14.79
CA PRO A 232 -21.90 -25.33 -15.26
C PRO A 232 -22.52 -23.94 -15.40
N ASP A 233 -22.27 -23.06 -14.43
CA ASP A 233 -22.82 -21.70 -14.40
C ASP A 233 -22.24 -20.82 -15.53
N GLN A 234 -20.94 -20.96 -15.80
CA GLN A 234 -20.25 -20.22 -16.87
C GLN A 234 -20.65 -20.73 -18.25
N ALA A 235 -20.74 -22.06 -18.42
CA ALA A 235 -21.22 -22.66 -19.66
C ALA A 235 -22.65 -22.19 -20.00
N GLN A 236 -23.54 -22.19 -19.00
CA GLN A 236 -24.92 -21.74 -19.18
C GLN A 236 -25.00 -20.24 -19.51
N TYR A 237 -24.14 -19.43 -18.91
CA TYR A 237 -24.04 -18.00 -19.22
C TYR A 237 -23.61 -17.77 -20.67
N CYS A 238 -22.53 -18.41 -21.11
CA CYS A 238 -22.02 -18.32 -22.49
C CYS A 238 -23.08 -18.77 -23.51
N ILE A 239 -23.73 -19.93 -23.29
CA ILE A 239 -24.76 -20.46 -24.19
C ILE A 239 -25.95 -19.49 -24.34
N LYS A 240 -26.31 -18.78 -23.27
CA LYS A 240 -27.44 -17.84 -23.27
C LYS A 240 -27.11 -16.50 -23.93
N ARG A 241 -25.85 -16.06 -23.84
CA ARG A 241 -25.42 -14.73 -24.31
C ARG A 241 -24.73 -14.75 -25.67
N MET A 242 -24.15 -15.88 -26.09
CA MET A 242 -23.48 -16.00 -27.38
C MET A 242 -24.51 -16.03 -28.54
N PRO A 243 -24.32 -15.20 -29.58
CA PRO A 243 -25.14 -15.29 -30.78
C PRO A 243 -24.81 -16.55 -31.59
N ALA A 244 -25.73 -16.94 -32.48
CA ALA A 244 -25.51 -18.09 -33.35
C ALA A 244 -24.52 -17.75 -34.48
N TYR A 245 -23.57 -18.66 -34.75
CA TYR A 245 -22.57 -18.47 -35.80
C TYR A 245 -23.18 -18.63 -37.19
N SER A 246 -23.04 -17.60 -38.02
CA SER A 246 -23.62 -17.54 -39.38
C SER A 246 -22.58 -17.61 -40.51
N GLY A 247 -21.32 -17.93 -40.19
CA GLY A 247 -20.23 -17.97 -41.15
C GLY A 247 -20.12 -19.29 -41.95
N PRO A 248 -19.11 -19.40 -42.83
CA PRO A 248 -18.88 -20.59 -43.63
C PRO A 248 -18.62 -21.81 -42.73
N GLY A 249 -19.28 -22.94 -43.02
CA GLY A 249 -19.14 -24.16 -42.22
C GLY A 249 -19.99 -24.18 -40.94
N SER A 250 -20.97 -23.28 -40.80
CA SER A 250 -21.91 -23.30 -39.68
C SER A 250 -22.68 -24.62 -39.59
N VAL A 251 -22.86 -25.10 -38.37
CA VAL A 251 -23.62 -26.32 -38.02
C VAL A 251 -24.76 -25.97 -37.07
N PRO A 252 -25.83 -26.78 -36.99
CA PRO A 252 -26.92 -26.54 -36.05
C PRO A 252 -26.40 -26.44 -34.61
N GLY A 253 -26.66 -25.31 -33.95
CA GLY A 253 -26.20 -25.06 -32.58
C GLY A 253 -24.79 -24.48 -32.45
N ALA A 254 -24.16 -24.06 -33.56
CA ALA A 254 -22.91 -23.32 -33.54
C ALA A 254 -23.08 -21.93 -32.93
N LEU A 255 -22.22 -21.60 -31.95
CA LEU A 255 -22.18 -20.31 -31.26
C LEU A 255 -20.96 -19.51 -31.70
N ASP A 256 -21.15 -18.20 -31.83
CA ASP A 256 -20.14 -17.24 -32.24
C ASP A 256 -19.50 -16.58 -31.02
N TYR A 257 -18.36 -17.13 -30.62
CA TYR A 257 -17.56 -16.59 -29.53
C TYR A 257 -16.83 -15.30 -29.93
N THR A 258 -16.64 -15.01 -31.22
CA THR A 258 -16.00 -13.76 -31.66
C THR A 258 -16.92 -12.57 -31.49
N ALA A 259 -18.16 -12.69 -31.95
CA ALA A 259 -19.18 -11.67 -31.74
C ALA A 259 -19.50 -11.48 -30.25
N PHE A 260 -19.49 -12.57 -29.46
CA PHE A 260 -19.69 -12.49 -28.01
C PHE A 260 -18.56 -11.73 -27.31
N SER A 261 -17.30 -12.08 -27.57
CA SER A 261 -16.16 -11.39 -26.95
C SER A 261 -16.06 -9.94 -27.42
N SER A 262 -16.27 -9.66 -28.70
CA SER A 262 -16.32 -8.28 -29.20
C SER A 262 -17.48 -7.47 -28.62
N ALA A 263 -18.63 -8.08 -28.33
CA ALA A 263 -19.74 -7.37 -27.66
C ALA A 263 -19.49 -7.17 -26.16
N LEU A 264 -18.81 -8.12 -25.50
CA LEU A 264 -18.51 -8.05 -24.06
C LEU A 264 -17.46 -6.97 -23.75
N TYR A 265 -16.49 -6.79 -24.65
CA TYR A 265 -15.37 -5.85 -24.46
C TYR A 265 -15.41 -4.62 -25.38
N GLY A 266 -16.21 -4.63 -26.45
CA GLY A 266 -16.29 -3.55 -27.44
C GLY A 266 -17.33 -2.46 -27.18
N GLU A 267 -18.08 -2.50 -26.07
CA GLU A 267 -18.96 -1.39 -25.64
C GLU A 267 -18.26 -0.33 -24.77
N SER A 268 -16.95 -0.42 -24.53
CA SER A 268 -16.21 0.53 -23.67
C SER A 268 -15.46 1.65 -24.40
N ASP A 269 -15.57 1.77 -25.74
CA ASP A 269 -14.96 2.87 -26.52
C ASP A 269 -16.02 3.66 -27.32
N LEU A 270 -17.03 4.20 -26.63
CA LEU A 270 -17.93 5.24 -27.15
C LEU A 270 -18.34 6.25 -26.08
#